data_AF-X1D7C8-F1
#
_entry.id   AF-X1D7C8-F1
#
_cell.length_a   1.000
_cell.length_b   1.000
_cell.length_c   1.000
_cell.angle_alpha   90.00
_cell.angle_beta   90.00
_cell.angle_gamma   90.00
#
_symmetry.space_group_name_H-M   'P 1'
#
loop_
_entity.id
_entity.type
_entity.pdbx_description
1 polymer ?
#
loop_
_entity_poly.entity_id
_entity_poly.type
_entity_poly.pdbx_seq_one_letter_code
_entity_poly.pdbx_strand_id
1 'polypeptide(L)'
;MATLAIFKERSIEVGYATGDNEIFQFDCKVTGAGCAAPNTIESLGDEIIFLGWDDVYVFNGIDYEPIGTPIQRELFRTLNPEQIGRCFGVIIEEQKEYWHE
;
A
#
# COMPACT_ATOMS: atom_id res chain seq x y z
N MET A 1 -10.79 2.11 18.61
CA MET A 1 -11.64 1.44 17.61
C MET A 1 -10.72 0.71 16.66
N ALA A 2 -11.03 -0.52 16.27
CA ALA A 2 -10.26 -1.22 15.25
C ALA A 2 -10.69 -0.71 13.87
N THR A 3 -9.72 -0.39 13.02
CA THR A 3 -9.89 0.02 11.63
C THR A 3 -9.26 -1.02 10.72
N LEU A 4 -9.86 -1.22 9.54
CA LEU A 4 -9.37 -2.14 8.51
C LEU A 4 -9.10 -1.35 7.24
N ALA A 5 -7.84 -1.31 6.79
CA ALA A 5 -7.49 -0.78 5.47
C ALA A 5 -7.59 -1.89 4.42
N ILE A 6 -8.27 -1.62 3.31
CA ILE A 6 -8.46 -2.53 2.18
C ILE A 6 -7.82 -1.90 0.96
N PHE A 7 -6.73 -2.51 0.49
CA PHE A 7 -6.03 -2.11 -0.72
C PHE A 7 -6.58 -2.90 -1.91
N LYS A 8 -7.22 -2.20 -2.84
CA LYS A 8 -7.65 -2.75 -4.13
C LYS A 8 -6.65 -2.34 -5.21
N GLU A 9 -6.84 -2.83 -6.43
CA GLU A 9 -5.93 -2.55 -7.54
C GLU A 9 -5.79 -1.05 -7.86
N ARG A 10 -6.88 -0.28 -7.73
CA ARG A 10 -6.95 1.16 -8.08
C ARG A 10 -7.70 2.02 -7.06
N SER A 11 -7.87 1.54 -5.83
CA SER A 11 -8.50 2.31 -4.75
C SER A 11 -8.10 1.77 -3.38
N ILE A 12 -8.24 2.60 -2.34
CA ILE A 12 -8.04 2.20 -0.94
C ILE A 12 -9.29 2.58 -0.15
N GLU A 13 -9.81 1.62 0.61
CA GLU A 13 -10.97 1.79 1.48
C GLU A 13 -10.59 1.55 2.94
N VAL A 14 -11.22 2.29 3.85
CA VAL A 14 -11.05 2.10 5.29
C VAL A 14 -12.40 1.73 5.90
N GLY A 15 -12.45 0.52 6.46
CA GLY A 15 -13.58 0.00 7.21
C GLY A 15 -13.43 0.27 8.71
N TYR A 16 -14.53 0.61 9.38
CA TYR A 16 -14.59 0.72 10.83
C TYR A 16 -15.94 0.23 11.37
N ALA A 17 -15.92 -0.28 12.60
CA ALA A 17 -17.15 -0.67 13.29
C ALA A 17 -17.85 0.58 13.85
N THR A 18 -19.12 0.79 13.50
CA THR A 18 -19.91 1.94 13.96
C THR A 18 -20.43 1.75 15.39
N GLY A 19 -20.53 0.50 15.85
CA GLY A 19 -21.04 0.15 17.16
C GLY A 19 -22.57 0.03 17.25
N ASP A 20 -23.29 0.30 16.14
CA ASP A 20 -24.75 0.24 16.03
C ASP A 20 -25.23 -0.91 15.10
N ASN A 21 -26.48 -0.87 14.64
CA ASN A 21 -27.10 -1.92 13.79
C ASN A 21 -26.39 -2.15 12.44
N GLU A 22 -25.65 -1.16 11.91
CA GLU A 22 -24.76 -1.35 10.76
C GLU A 22 -23.37 -1.72 11.25
N ILE A 23 -23.07 -3.01 11.24
CA ILE A 23 -21.92 -3.57 11.96
C ILE A 23 -20.58 -3.00 11.44
N PHE A 24 -20.50 -2.59 10.17
CA PHE A 24 -19.31 -1.99 9.55
C PHE A 24 -19.67 -0.91 8.52
N GLN A 25 -18.96 0.22 8.56
CA GLN A 25 -18.98 1.25 7.51
C GLN A 25 -17.64 1.27 6.78
N PHE A 26 -17.67 1.45 5.46
CA PHE A 26 -16.48 1.57 4.62
C PHE A 26 -16.45 2.92 3.92
N ASP A 27 -15.37 3.65 4.12
CA ASP A 27 -15.11 4.89 3.41
C ASP A 27 -14.05 4.66 2.33
N CYS A 28 -14.35 5.06 1.09
CA CYS A 28 -13.33 5.15 0.06
C CYS A 28 -12.45 6.37 0.36
N LYS A 29 -11.18 6.12 0.73
CA LYS A 29 -10.22 7.18 1.05
C LYS A 29 -9.43 7.60 -0.18
N VAL A 30 -9.05 6.63 -1.03
CA VAL A 30 -8.23 6.88 -2.22
C VAL A 30 -8.91 6.28 -3.45
N THR A 31 -8.90 7.05 -4.54
CA THR A 31 -9.35 6.61 -5.87
C THR A 31 -8.23 6.85 -6.90
N GLY A 32 -8.06 5.94 -7.84
CA GLY A 32 -7.04 6.03 -8.90
C GLY A 32 -5.69 5.41 -8.52
N ALA A 33 -5.38 5.30 -7.22
CA ALA A 33 -4.20 4.62 -6.70
C ALA A 33 -4.60 3.45 -5.79
N GLY A 34 -3.84 2.37 -5.88
CA GLY A 34 -4.06 1.11 -5.19
C GLY A 34 -2.81 0.24 -5.23
N CYS A 35 -2.94 -1.02 -4.80
CA CYS A 35 -1.81 -1.93 -4.71
C CYS A 35 -1.70 -2.82 -5.97
N ALA A 36 -0.49 -2.86 -6.55
CA ALA A 36 -0.16 -3.72 -7.69
C ALA A 36 0.29 -5.12 -7.27
N ALA A 37 0.92 -5.23 -6.10
CA ALA A 37 1.47 -6.48 -5.58
C ALA A 37 1.14 -6.63 -4.09
N PRO A 38 0.07 -7.39 -3.72
CA PRO A 38 -0.41 -7.44 -2.33
C PRO A 38 0.63 -7.89 -1.30
N ASN A 39 1.60 -8.74 -1.70
CA ASN A 39 2.67 -9.20 -0.80
C ASN A 39 3.74 -8.14 -0.51
N THR A 40 3.60 -6.92 -1.08
CA THR A 40 4.49 -5.77 -0.80
C THR A 40 3.93 -4.82 0.24
N ILE A 41 2.72 -5.09 0.74
CA ILE A 41 2.08 -4.26 1.77
C ILE A 41 2.76 -4.55 3.10
N GLU A 42 3.37 -3.52 3.68
CA GLU A 42 4.10 -3.62 4.93
C GLU A 42 3.70 -2.49 5.89
N SER A 43 3.74 -2.77 7.20
CA SER A 43 3.41 -1.77 8.23
C SER A 43 4.68 -1.12 8.79
N LEU A 44 4.72 0.21 8.74
CA LEU A 44 5.76 1.04 9.36
C LEU A 44 5.32 1.60 10.72
N GLY A 45 4.31 0.98 11.35
CA GLY A 45 3.70 1.47 12.58
C GLY A 45 2.41 2.25 12.29
N ASP A 46 2.53 3.57 12.15
CA ASP A 46 1.39 4.47 11.89
C ASP A 46 1.07 4.60 10.39
N GLU A 47 1.92 4.05 9.54
CA GLU A 47 1.82 4.14 8.08
C GLU A 47 1.95 2.77 7.43
N ILE A 48 1.38 2.62 6.24
CA ILE A 48 1.43 1.40 5.44
C ILE A 48 2.14 1.72 4.13
N ILE A 49 3.25 1.03 3.87
CA ILE A 49 3.97 1.11 2.59
C ILE A 49 3.45 0.03 1.64
N PHE A 50 3.34 0.34 0.35
CA PHE A 50 2.91 -0.62 -0.67
C PHE A 50 3.44 -0.26 -2.06
N LEU A 51 3.62 -1.28 -2.91
CA LEU A 51 3.88 -1.09 -4.34
C LEU A 51 2.57 -0.83 -5.09
N GLY A 52 2.45 0.34 -5.70
CA GLY A 52 1.37 0.66 -6.63
C GLY A 52 1.77 0.42 -8.08
N TRP A 53 0.86 0.74 -9.00
CA TRP A 53 1.09 0.57 -10.44
C TRP A 53 2.04 1.61 -11.04
N ASP A 54 2.17 2.75 -10.38
CA ASP A 54 2.87 3.92 -10.90
C ASP A 54 4.05 4.34 -10.00
N ASP A 55 4.01 4.06 -8.68
CA ASP A 55 5.08 4.36 -7.73
C ASP A 55 5.02 3.43 -6.50
N VAL A 56 5.99 3.55 -5.60
CA VAL A 56 5.90 3.07 -4.22
C VAL A 56 5.26 4.17 -3.37
N TYR A 57 4.26 3.81 -2.58
CA TYR A 57 3.45 4.74 -1.83
C TYR A 57 3.43 4.41 -0.34
N VAL A 58 3.18 5.43 0.46
CA VAL A 58 2.88 5.31 1.89
C VAL A 58 1.47 5.82 2.13
N PHE A 59 0.68 5.09 2.92
CA PHE A 59 -0.70 5.42 3.29
C PHE A 59 -0.80 5.59 4.80
N ASN A 60 -1.37 6.72 5.25
CA ASN A 60 -1.47 7.08 6.67
C ASN A 60 -2.87 6.85 7.27
N GLY A 61 -3.76 6.15 6.57
CA GLY A 61 -5.16 5.95 6.98
C GLY A 61 -6.14 6.98 6.41
N ILE A 62 -5.65 8.09 5.87
CA ILE A 62 -6.48 9.17 5.29
C ILE A 62 -6.12 9.41 3.83
N ASP A 63 -4.83 9.55 3.53
CA ASP A 63 -4.31 9.83 2.19
C ASP A 63 -3.00 9.05 1.95
N TYR A 64 -2.47 9.17 0.73
CA TYR A 64 -1.26 8.48 0.30
C TYR A 64 -0.24 9.44 -0.33
N GLU A 65 1.04 9.13 -0.17
CA GLU A 65 2.16 9.91 -0.71
C GLU A 65 3.12 9.01 -1.51
N PRO A 66 3.60 9.46 -2.68
CA PRO A 66 4.65 8.75 -3.42
C PRO A 66 6.01 8.96 -2.76
N ILE A 67 6.68 7.86 -2.43
CA ILE A 67 8.04 7.88 -1.84
C ILE A 67 9.08 7.25 -2.76
N GLY A 68 8.64 6.45 -3.73
CA GLY A 68 9.52 5.73 -4.66
C GLY A 68 10.01 6.58 -5.84
N THR A 69 9.56 7.82 -5.99
CA THR A 69 9.88 8.70 -7.13
C THR A 69 11.37 8.74 -7.50
N PRO A 70 12.34 8.77 -6.56
CA PRO A 70 13.77 8.74 -6.89
C PRO A 70 14.23 7.45 -7.60
N ILE A 71 13.57 6.32 -7.34
CA ILE A 71 13.90 4.99 -7.90
C ILE A 71 12.88 4.51 -8.95
N GLN A 72 11.74 5.19 -9.08
CA GLN A 72 10.59 4.79 -9.90
C GLN A 72 11.00 4.35 -11.30
N ARG A 73 11.79 5.16 -12.02
CA ARG A 73 12.21 4.82 -13.38
C ARG A 73 12.97 3.49 -13.43
N GLU A 74 13.89 3.26 -12.50
CA GLU A 74 14.70 2.04 -12.52
C GLU A 74 13.88 0.83 -12.09
N LEU A 75 13.09 1.00 -11.03
CA LEU A 75 12.17 0.00 -10.49
C LEU A 75 11.23 -0.55 -11.58
N PHE A 76 10.49 0.34 -12.25
CA PHE A 76 9.53 -0.08 -13.28
C PHE A 76 10.18 -0.48 -14.61
N ARG A 77 11.46 -0.16 -14.83
CA ARG A 77 12.21 -0.63 -16.01
C ARG A 77 12.62 -2.09 -15.88
N THR A 78 12.93 -2.55 -14.67
CA THR A 78 13.39 -3.92 -14.40
C THR A 78 12.23 -4.87 -14.07
N LEU A 79 11.12 -4.33 -13.56
CA LEU A 79 9.90 -5.08 -13.27
C LEU A 79 9.29 -5.73 -14.51
N ASN A 80 8.92 -6.99 -14.40
CA ASN A 80 8.07 -7.67 -15.38
C ASN A 80 6.59 -7.56 -14.94
N PRO A 81 5.74 -6.82 -15.66
CA PRO A 81 4.33 -6.65 -15.30
C PRO A 81 3.56 -7.97 -15.20
N GLU A 82 3.92 -9.00 -15.97
CA GLU A 82 3.27 -10.32 -15.91
C GLU A 82 3.59 -11.08 -14.62
N GLN A 83 4.65 -10.69 -13.91
CA GLN A 83 5.12 -11.33 -12.68
C GLN A 83 5.00 -10.43 -11.45
N ILE A 84 4.41 -9.22 -11.59
CA ILE A 84 4.33 -8.23 -10.51
C ILE A 84 3.65 -8.76 -9.24
N GLY A 85 2.66 -9.64 -9.38
CA GLY A 85 2.00 -10.28 -8.23
C GLY A 85 2.88 -11.19 -7.39
N ARG A 86 4.12 -11.49 -7.84
CA ARG A 86 5.12 -12.26 -7.11
C ARG A 86 6.09 -11.40 -6.31
N CYS A 87 6.12 -10.09 -6.53
CA CYS A 87 6.93 -9.18 -5.73
C CYS A 87 6.46 -9.22 -4.27
N PHE A 88 7.41 -9.12 -3.34
CA PHE A 88 7.15 -9.09 -1.92
C PHE A 88 7.96 -7.98 -1.25
N GLY A 89 7.45 -7.47 -0.13
CA GLY A 89 8.11 -6.45 0.68
C GLY A 89 8.91 -7.11 1.80
N VAL A 90 9.97 -6.45 2.22
CA VAL A 90 10.70 -6.81 3.45
C VAL A 90 11.09 -5.53 4.17
N ILE A 91 10.74 -5.43 5.45
CA ILE A 91 11.26 -4.39 6.33
C ILE A 91 12.51 -4.91 7.01
N ILE A 92 13.63 -4.20 6.84
CA ILE A 92 14.87 -4.46 7.57
C ILE A 92 15.07 -3.34 8.60
N GLU A 93 14.53 -3.55 9.82
CA GLU A 93 14.56 -2.55 10.90
C GLU A 93 15.98 -2.11 11.28
N GLU A 94 16.94 -3.03 11.20
CA GLU A 94 18.34 -2.79 11.58
C GLU A 94 19.08 -1.84 10.64
N GLN A 95 18.63 -1.71 9.38
CA GLN A 95 19.35 -0.95 8.35
C GLN A 95 18.65 0.35 7.93
N LYS A 96 17.40 0.60 8.34
CA LYS A 96 16.58 1.71 7.81
C LYS A 96 16.59 1.79 6.27
N GLU A 97 16.68 0.65 5.59
CA GLU A 97 16.69 0.58 4.12
C GLU A 97 15.73 -0.51 3.62
N TYR A 98 14.99 -0.20 2.56
CA TYR A 98 13.99 -1.06 1.90
C TYR A 98 14.58 -1.60 0.59
N TRP A 99 14.52 -2.92 0.39
CA TRP A 99 15.03 -3.61 -0.80
C TRP A 99 13.88 -4.30 -1.57
N HIS A 100 13.89 -4.19 -2.90
CA HIS A 100 13.00 -4.89 -3.82
C HIS A 100 13.85 -5.81 -4.72
N GLU A 101 13.48 -7.08 -4.83
CA GLU A 101 13.99 -8.04 -5.83
C GLU A 101 12.90 -8.50 -6.81
#